data_AF-A0A1G3KP26-F1
#
_entry.id   AF-A0A1G3KP26-F1
#
_cell.length_a   1.000
_cell.length_b   1.000
_cell.length_c   1.000
_cell.angle_alpha   90.00
_cell.angle_beta   90.00
_cell.angle_gamma   90.00
#
_symmetry.space_group_name_H-M   'P 1'
#
loop_
_entity.id
_entity.type
_entity.pdbx_description
1 polymer ?
#
loop_
_entity_poly.entity_id
_entity_poly.type
_entity_poly.pdbx_seq_one_letter_code
_entity_poly.pdbx_strand_id
1 'polypeptide(L)'
;MRKLKLVFLIVFSFTISLIYPQTIELELLQKKEKKINTYYNMAMIMKDKTEKTKILEAILNEFDKEGYSAKDKKIISIAEKFLMEGVFDKEYENGRLINDFPEVRLQAVKLLAKIGGDNQRDLLMNIFISDDNLVVKAEACEAFIQFGETANGDVVRTIIYVYRKYQPRYPKLIFAMINALREFITPESPSYYDAIYLLTEIQMGSFNDTIREKAGEAMNHMMNKVPKN
;
A
#
# COMPACT_ATOMS: atom_id res chain seq x y z
N MET A 1 -27.26 59.24 -7.55
CA MET A 1 -26.17 58.66 -8.37
C MET A 1 -25.02 58.03 -7.57
N ARG A 2 -24.56 58.59 -6.43
CA ARG A 2 -23.45 58.02 -5.63
C ARG A 2 -23.71 56.62 -5.03
N LYS A 3 -24.93 56.35 -4.54
CA LYS A 3 -25.29 55.03 -3.95
C LYS A 3 -25.35 53.89 -4.98
N LEU A 4 -25.77 54.18 -6.22
CA LEU A 4 -25.87 53.19 -7.30
C LEU A 4 -24.48 52.73 -7.80
N LYS A 5 -23.52 53.67 -7.88
CA LYS A 5 -22.12 53.36 -8.21
C LYS A 5 -21.43 52.52 -7.12
N LEU A 6 -21.78 52.73 -5.85
CA LEU A 6 -21.21 51.98 -4.72
C LEU A 6 -21.70 50.52 -4.71
N VAL A 7 -22.99 50.28 -4.96
CA VAL A 7 -23.55 48.92 -5.08
C VAL A 7 -22.94 48.16 -6.25
N PHE A 8 -22.75 48.82 -7.40
CA PHE A 8 -22.11 48.18 -8.56
C PHE A 8 -20.66 47.79 -8.29
N LEU A 9 -19.91 48.61 -7.53
CA LEU A 9 -18.52 48.36 -7.19
C LEU A 9 -18.36 47.24 -6.14
N ILE A 10 -19.31 47.14 -5.20
CA ILE A 10 -19.37 46.05 -4.22
C ILE A 10 -19.74 44.73 -4.91
N VAL A 11 -20.75 44.74 -5.80
CA VAL A 11 -21.14 43.53 -6.56
C VAL A 11 -20.01 43.09 -7.50
N PHE A 12 -19.33 44.02 -8.17
CA PHE A 12 -18.20 43.71 -9.04
C PHE A 12 -17.00 43.16 -8.26
N SER A 13 -16.69 43.75 -7.09
CA SER A 13 -15.69 43.22 -6.15
C SER A 13 -16.05 41.82 -5.67
N PHE A 14 -17.33 41.55 -5.40
CA PHE A 14 -17.80 40.26 -4.91
C PHE A 14 -17.74 39.17 -5.98
N THR A 15 -18.03 39.52 -7.24
CA THR A 15 -17.89 38.60 -8.38
C THR A 15 -16.43 38.25 -8.68
N ILE A 16 -15.51 39.21 -8.57
CA ILE A 16 -14.07 38.96 -8.79
C ILE A 16 -13.51 38.02 -7.70
N SER A 17 -13.94 38.20 -6.44
CA SER A 17 -13.51 37.33 -5.34
C SER A 17 -14.01 35.88 -5.43
N LEU A 18 -15.13 35.64 -6.14
CA LEU A 18 -15.67 34.29 -6.32
C LEU A 18 -15.04 33.54 -7.51
N ILE A 19 -14.56 34.26 -8.54
CA ILE A 19 -13.98 33.67 -9.75
C ILE A 19 -12.50 33.27 -9.53
N TYR A 20 -11.74 34.07 -8.78
CA TYR A 20 -10.30 33.87 -8.57
C TYR A 20 -9.91 32.53 -7.87
N PRO A 21 -10.62 32.07 -6.83
CA PRO A 21 -10.31 30.79 -6.16
C PRO A 21 -10.49 29.60 -7.10
N GLN A 22 -11.55 29.62 -7.92
CA GLN A 22 -11.86 28.54 -8.86
C GLN A 22 -10.78 28.42 -9.96
N THR A 23 -10.18 29.53 -10.38
CA THR A 23 -9.12 29.50 -11.40
C THR A 23 -7.80 28.91 -10.88
N ILE A 24 -7.42 29.18 -9.63
CA ILE A 24 -6.19 28.63 -9.02
C ILE A 24 -6.33 27.13 -8.79
N GLU A 25 -7.48 26.70 -8.26
CA GLU A 25 -7.76 25.27 -8.05
C GLU A 25 -7.70 24.48 -9.36
N LEU A 26 -8.31 25.02 -10.43
CA LEU A 26 -8.27 24.40 -11.75
C LEU A 26 -6.83 24.29 -12.29
N GLU A 27 -6.02 25.33 -12.12
CA GLU A 27 -4.61 25.32 -12.53
C GLU A 27 -3.80 24.27 -11.76
N LEU A 28 -4.01 24.15 -10.45
CA LEU A 28 -3.37 23.13 -9.61
C LEU A 28 -3.78 21.71 -10.04
N LEU A 29 -5.07 21.49 -10.32
CA LEU A 29 -5.57 20.21 -10.82
C LEU A 29 -4.95 19.85 -12.18
N GLN A 30 -4.88 20.80 -13.11
CA GLN A 30 -4.24 20.60 -14.41
C GLN A 30 -2.75 20.28 -14.27
N LYS A 31 -2.04 20.96 -13.36
CA LYS A 31 -0.64 20.70 -13.07
C LYS A 31 -0.45 19.29 -12.51
N LYS A 32 -1.28 18.88 -11.55
CA LYS A 32 -1.28 17.52 -10.98
C LYS A 32 -1.53 16.48 -12.07
N GLU A 33 -2.55 16.66 -12.89
CA GLU A 33 -2.89 15.73 -13.97
C GLU A 33 -1.77 15.62 -15.00
N LYS A 34 -1.18 16.75 -15.43
CA LYS A 34 -0.04 16.75 -16.34
C LYS A 34 1.13 15.94 -15.77
N LYS A 35 1.41 16.09 -14.48
CA LYS A 35 2.49 15.37 -13.79
C LYS A 35 2.22 13.86 -13.73
N ILE A 36 1.01 13.47 -13.37
CA ILE A 36 0.56 12.07 -13.39
C ILE A 36 0.72 11.48 -14.80
N ASN A 37 0.34 12.23 -15.84
CA ASN A 37 0.49 11.81 -17.22
C ASN A 37 1.96 11.61 -17.61
N THR A 38 2.86 12.50 -17.15
CA THR A 38 4.30 12.34 -17.35
C THR A 38 4.82 11.04 -16.72
N TYR A 39 4.50 10.79 -15.45
CA TYR A 39 4.91 9.53 -14.79
C TYR A 39 4.38 8.31 -15.51
N TYR A 40 3.09 8.32 -15.87
CA TYR A 40 2.46 7.21 -16.56
C TYR A 40 3.15 6.90 -17.89
N ASN A 41 3.33 7.92 -18.74
CA ASN A 41 3.95 7.72 -20.05
C ASN A 41 5.39 7.19 -19.94
N MET A 42 6.17 7.69 -18.97
CA MET A 42 7.52 7.17 -18.72
C MET A 42 7.49 5.72 -18.23
N ALA A 43 6.58 5.40 -17.30
CA ALA A 43 6.46 4.07 -16.72
C ALA A 43 6.04 2.99 -17.74
N MET A 44 5.27 3.36 -18.76
CA MET A 44 4.80 2.41 -19.78
C MET A 44 5.88 1.97 -20.76
N ILE A 45 6.97 2.73 -20.91
CA ILE A 45 8.02 2.44 -21.91
C ILE A 45 9.34 1.99 -21.29
N MET A 46 9.55 2.25 -20.00
CA MET A 46 10.83 1.98 -19.34
C MET A 46 11.05 0.50 -19.08
N LYS A 47 12.29 0.06 -19.31
CA LYS A 47 12.76 -1.29 -19.02
C LYS A 47 13.75 -1.34 -17.86
N ASP A 48 14.49 -0.25 -17.66
CA ASP A 48 15.55 -0.19 -16.66
C ASP A 48 14.99 -0.16 -15.22
N LYS A 49 15.59 -0.99 -14.35
CA LYS A 49 15.23 -1.09 -12.93
C LYS A 49 15.36 0.25 -12.20
N THR A 50 16.47 0.98 -12.42
CA THR A 50 16.79 2.19 -11.69
C THR A 50 15.79 3.30 -11.99
N GLU A 51 15.39 3.43 -13.26
CA GLU A 51 14.39 4.41 -13.66
C GLU A 51 13.00 4.10 -13.07
N LYS A 52 12.60 2.80 -13.06
CA LYS A 52 11.35 2.34 -12.42
C LYS A 52 11.30 2.69 -10.95
N THR A 53 12.38 2.37 -10.22
CA THR A 53 12.52 2.71 -8.80
C THR A 53 12.41 4.22 -8.56
N LYS A 54 13.12 5.04 -9.36
CA LYS A 54 13.09 6.50 -9.23
C LYS A 54 11.69 7.09 -9.41
N ILE A 55 10.90 6.57 -10.36
CA ILE A 55 9.51 7.04 -10.54
C ILE A 55 8.66 6.70 -9.32
N LEU A 56 8.72 5.46 -8.82
CA LEU A 56 7.95 5.06 -7.64
C LEU A 56 8.36 5.89 -6.41
N GLU A 57 9.66 6.10 -6.19
CA GLU A 57 10.17 6.93 -5.11
C GLU A 57 9.74 8.40 -5.25
N ALA A 58 9.78 8.95 -6.47
CA ALA A 58 9.30 10.30 -6.72
C ALA A 58 7.82 10.45 -6.36
N ILE A 59 6.96 9.52 -6.81
CA ILE A 59 5.53 9.51 -6.50
C ILE A 59 5.30 9.38 -4.99
N LEU A 60 6.02 8.46 -4.32
CA LEU A 60 5.91 8.25 -2.87
C LEU A 60 6.29 9.50 -2.08
N ASN A 61 7.41 10.13 -2.41
CA ASN A 61 7.95 11.30 -1.70
C ASN A 61 7.03 12.52 -1.76
N GLU A 62 6.24 12.63 -2.82
CA GLU A 62 5.32 13.76 -3.02
C GLU A 62 3.86 13.39 -2.81
N PHE A 63 3.56 12.14 -2.44
CA PHE A 63 2.21 11.61 -2.42
C PHE A 63 1.24 12.48 -1.62
N ASP A 64 1.61 12.81 -0.38
CA ASP A 64 0.78 13.60 0.51
C ASP A 64 0.72 15.06 0.07
N LYS A 65 1.83 15.59 -0.47
CA LYS A 65 1.94 16.97 -0.95
C LYS A 65 1.06 17.23 -2.18
N GLU A 66 1.04 16.29 -3.12
CA GLU A 66 0.24 16.38 -4.35
C GLU A 66 -1.19 15.83 -4.15
N GLY A 67 -1.49 15.28 -2.96
CA GLY A 67 -2.78 14.71 -2.61
C GLY A 67 -3.18 13.57 -3.55
N TYR A 68 -2.24 12.66 -3.85
CA TYR A 68 -2.56 11.46 -4.62
C TYR A 68 -3.53 10.56 -3.83
N SER A 69 -4.41 9.87 -4.55
CA SER A 69 -5.48 9.08 -3.94
C SER A 69 -5.96 7.95 -4.84
N ALA A 70 -6.92 7.16 -4.35
CA ALA A 70 -7.58 6.12 -5.13
C ALA A 70 -8.30 6.63 -6.41
N LYS A 71 -8.48 7.94 -6.58
CA LYS A 71 -9.01 8.57 -7.80
C LYS A 71 -7.96 8.68 -8.91
N ASP A 72 -6.68 8.71 -8.57
CA ASP A 72 -5.58 8.91 -9.51
C ASP A 72 -5.19 7.58 -10.18
N LYS A 73 -6.10 7.06 -11.03
CA LYS A 73 -6.00 5.71 -11.61
C LYS A 73 -4.70 5.41 -12.33
N LYS A 74 -4.08 6.41 -12.96
CA LYS A 74 -2.78 6.25 -13.63
C LYS A 74 -1.65 5.95 -12.64
N ILE A 75 -1.66 6.54 -11.44
CA ILE A 75 -0.67 6.23 -10.40
C ILE A 75 -0.84 4.79 -9.93
N ILE A 76 -2.09 4.36 -9.74
CA ILE A 76 -2.42 2.97 -9.42
C ILE A 76 -1.88 2.03 -10.50
N SER A 77 -2.18 2.31 -11.78
CA SER A 77 -1.73 1.47 -12.90
C SER A 77 -0.21 1.35 -13.01
N ILE A 78 0.54 2.40 -12.68
CA ILE A 78 2.01 2.34 -12.62
C ILE A 78 2.45 1.34 -11.55
N ALA A 79 1.92 1.48 -10.34
CA ALA A 79 2.27 0.63 -9.22
C ALA A 79 1.85 -0.83 -9.45
N GLU A 80 0.63 -1.07 -9.94
CA GLU A 80 0.14 -2.41 -10.27
C GLU A 80 1.01 -3.08 -11.35
N LYS A 81 1.31 -2.36 -12.44
CA LYS A 81 2.19 -2.87 -13.50
C LYS A 81 3.53 -3.32 -12.92
N PHE A 82 4.22 -2.42 -12.22
CA PHE A 82 5.55 -2.67 -11.68
C PHE A 82 5.56 -3.74 -10.59
N LEU A 83 4.48 -3.88 -9.84
CA LEU A 83 4.32 -4.93 -8.84
C LEU A 83 4.18 -6.33 -9.47
N MET A 84 3.54 -6.43 -10.64
CA MET A 84 3.32 -7.71 -11.31
C MET A 84 4.56 -8.24 -12.05
N GLU A 85 5.53 -7.37 -12.36
CA GLU A 85 6.74 -7.73 -13.12
C GLU A 85 7.57 -8.82 -12.42
N GLY A 86 7.92 -9.86 -13.18
CA GLY A 86 8.67 -11.02 -12.69
C GLY A 86 7.82 -12.03 -11.91
N VAL A 87 6.58 -11.69 -11.56
CA VAL A 87 5.66 -12.57 -10.80
C VAL A 87 4.51 -13.05 -11.67
N PHE A 88 3.61 -12.14 -12.08
CA PHE A 88 2.46 -12.43 -12.94
C PHE A 88 2.67 -11.96 -14.37
N ASP A 89 3.53 -10.96 -14.57
CA ASP A 89 3.97 -10.45 -15.86
C ASP A 89 5.45 -10.80 -16.05
N LYS A 90 5.74 -11.91 -16.71
CA LYS A 90 7.11 -12.42 -16.87
C LYS A 90 7.60 -12.20 -18.30
N GLU A 91 8.66 -11.43 -18.44
CA GLU A 91 9.34 -11.20 -19.71
C GLU A 91 10.64 -11.99 -19.77
N TYR A 92 10.83 -12.76 -20.84
CA TYR A 92 12.02 -13.58 -21.04
C TYR A 92 12.80 -13.12 -22.27
N GLU A 93 14.12 -13.01 -22.12
CA GLU A 93 15.05 -12.80 -23.22
C GLU A 93 16.13 -13.89 -23.17
N ASN A 94 16.32 -14.62 -24.28
CA ASN A 94 17.26 -15.74 -24.37
C ASN A 94 17.09 -16.76 -23.21
N GLY A 95 15.83 -17.02 -22.82
CA GLY A 95 15.49 -17.96 -21.74
C GLY A 95 15.73 -17.44 -20.31
N ARG A 96 16.15 -16.18 -20.15
CA ARG A 96 16.35 -15.54 -18.84
C ARG A 96 15.20 -14.60 -18.53
N LEU A 97 14.69 -14.65 -17.31
CA LEU A 97 13.72 -13.67 -16.82
C LEU A 97 14.41 -12.31 -16.69
N ILE A 98 13.97 -11.32 -17.46
CA ILE A 98 14.64 -10.02 -17.56
C ILE A 98 13.98 -8.91 -16.74
N ASN A 99 12.75 -9.13 -16.27
CA ASN A 99 11.97 -8.15 -15.51
C ASN A 99 11.73 -8.58 -14.04
N ASP A 100 12.62 -9.39 -13.46
CA ASP A 100 12.55 -9.70 -12.03
C ASP A 100 13.31 -8.64 -11.22
N PHE A 101 12.57 -7.64 -10.74
CA PHE A 101 13.10 -6.52 -9.99
C PHE A 101 12.45 -6.39 -8.60
N PRO A 102 12.90 -7.15 -7.60
CA PRO A 102 12.32 -7.11 -6.26
C PRO A 102 12.31 -5.70 -5.62
N GLU A 103 13.30 -4.85 -5.91
CA GLU A 103 13.36 -3.49 -5.37
C GLU A 103 12.27 -2.59 -5.96
N VAL A 104 11.93 -2.79 -7.24
CA VAL A 104 10.81 -2.10 -7.90
C VAL A 104 9.49 -2.56 -7.29
N ARG A 105 9.30 -3.88 -7.14
CA ARG A 105 8.10 -4.43 -6.50
C ARG A 105 7.93 -3.94 -5.06
N LEU A 106 9.01 -3.85 -4.29
CA LEU A 106 8.97 -3.34 -2.91
C LEU A 106 8.45 -1.91 -2.84
N GLN A 107 8.90 -1.02 -3.73
CA GLN A 107 8.37 0.35 -3.78
C GLN A 107 6.92 0.40 -4.27
N ALA A 108 6.55 -0.50 -5.21
CA ALA A 108 5.18 -0.60 -5.69
C ALA A 108 4.22 -1.07 -4.59
N VAL A 109 4.62 -2.03 -3.75
CA VAL A 109 3.86 -2.45 -2.56
C VAL A 109 3.57 -1.25 -1.66
N LYS A 110 4.60 -0.46 -1.32
CA LYS A 110 4.45 0.73 -0.47
C LYS A 110 3.48 1.75 -1.06
N LEU A 111 3.56 1.98 -2.37
CA LEU A 111 2.68 2.90 -3.06
C LEU A 111 1.23 2.42 -3.05
N LEU A 112 0.98 1.13 -3.34
CA LEU A 112 -0.37 0.58 -3.27
C LEU A 112 -0.94 0.57 -1.85
N ALA A 113 -0.12 0.26 -0.84
CA ALA A 113 -0.51 0.32 0.56
C ALA A 113 -0.94 1.74 0.97
N LYS A 114 -0.20 2.76 0.52
CA LYS A 114 -0.51 4.17 0.79
C LYS A 114 -1.76 4.66 0.06
N ILE A 115 -2.03 4.14 -1.13
CA ILE A 115 -3.27 4.44 -1.87
C ILE A 115 -4.49 3.80 -1.19
N GLY A 116 -4.35 2.57 -0.69
CA GLY A 116 -5.43 1.81 -0.09
C GLY A 116 -6.46 1.32 -1.11
N GLY A 117 -7.53 0.70 -0.60
CA GLY A 117 -8.63 0.16 -1.40
C GLY A 117 -8.66 -1.36 -1.50
N ASP A 118 -9.86 -1.92 -1.68
CA ASP A 118 -10.08 -3.37 -1.70
C ASP A 118 -9.31 -4.06 -2.82
N ASN A 119 -9.31 -3.49 -4.03
CA ASN A 119 -8.56 -4.05 -5.16
C ASN A 119 -7.06 -4.11 -4.87
N GLN A 120 -6.52 -3.08 -4.21
CA GLN A 120 -5.10 -3.01 -3.85
C GLN A 120 -4.76 -4.03 -2.77
N ARG A 121 -5.62 -4.21 -1.76
CA ARG A 121 -5.48 -5.28 -0.76
C ARG A 121 -5.42 -6.65 -1.43
N ASP A 122 -6.37 -6.93 -2.32
CA ASP A 122 -6.49 -8.25 -2.95
C ASP A 122 -5.28 -8.54 -3.85
N LEU A 123 -4.78 -7.54 -4.58
CA LEU A 123 -3.52 -7.67 -5.34
C LEU A 123 -2.32 -7.94 -4.42
N LEU A 124 -2.20 -7.22 -3.30
CA LEU A 124 -1.12 -7.43 -2.34
C LEU A 124 -1.19 -8.81 -1.67
N MET A 125 -2.39 -9.35 -1.44
CA MET A 125 -2.56 -10.74 -1.00
C MET A 125 -2.03 -11.73 -2.05
N ASN A 126 -2.32 -11.52 -3.33
CA ASN A 126 -1.81 -12.36 -4.41
C ASN A 126 -0.27 -12.31 -4.51
N ILE A 127 0.32 -11.13 -4.35
CA ILE A 127 1.78 -10.95 -4.31
C ILE A 127 2.38 -11.63 -3.09
N PHE A 128 1.80 -11.43 -1.91
CA PHE A 128 2.25 -12.09 -0.69
C PHE A 128 2.24 -13.62 -0.83
N ILE A 129 1.28 -14.18 -1.55
CA ILE A 129 1.23 -15.61 -1.88
C ILE A 129 2.29 -16.01 -2.90
N SER A 130 2.50 -15.22 -3.96
CA SER A 130 3.14 -15.70 -5.19
C SER A 130 4.57 -15.20 -5.41
N ASP A 131 4.98 -14.10 -4.77
CA ASP A 131 6.33 -13.55 -4.97
C ASP A 131 7.40 -14.47 -4.39
N ASP A 132 8.43 -14.77 -5.15
CA ASP A 132 9.54 -15.61 -4.69
C ASP A 132 10.50 -14.86 -3.75
N ASN A 133 10.46 -13.52 -3.74
CA ASN A 133 11.29 -12.71 -2.88
C ASN A 133 10.67 -12.50 -1.49
N LEU A 134 11.32 -13.05 -0.46
CA LEU A 134 10.83 -12.98 0.92
C LEU A 134 10.83 -11.55 1.51
N VAL A 135 11.63 -10.62 0.98
CA VAL A 135 11.61 -9.21 1.40
C VAL A 135 10.35 -8.54 0.87
N VAL A 136 9.98 -8.79 -0.39
CA VAL A 136 8.74 -8.27 -0.97
C VAL A 136 7.53 -8.87 -0.26
N LYS A 137 7.55 -10.18 0.05
CA LYS A 137 6.51 -10.80 0.90
C LYS A 137 6.41 -10.12 2.28
N ALA A 138 7.52 -9.83 2.94
CA ALA A 138 7.49 -9.17 4.24
C ALA A 138 6.86 -7.77 4.15
N GLU A 139 7.23 -6.98 3.13
CA GLU A 139 6.63 -5.67 2.90
C GLU A 139 5.13 -5.76 2.57
N ALA A 140 4.72 -6.73 1.74
CA ALA A 140 3.31 -6.94 1.42
C ALA A 140 2.49 -7.35 2.66
N CYS A 141 3.11 -8.08 3.59
CA CYS A 141 2.49 -8.45 4.86
C CYS A 141 2.32 -7.23 5.80
N GLU A 142 3.35 -6.39 5.93
CA GLU A 142 3.26 -5.13 6.69
C GLU A 142 2.19 -4.20 6.11
N ALA A 143 2.05 -4.17 4.78
CA ALA A 143 1.03 -3.37 4.11
C ALA A 143 -0.40 -3.71 4.56
N PHE A 144 -0.67 -4.94 5.01
CA PHE A 144 -1.98 -5.36 5.52
C PHE A 144 -2.45 -4.54 6.73
N ILE A 145 -1.53 -3.93 7.49
CA ILE A 145 -1.88 -3.02 8.60
C ILE A 145 -2.74 -1.85 8.11
N GLN A 146 -2.49 -1.33 6.91
CA GLN A 146 -3.25 -0.22 6.34
C GLN A 146 -4.67 -0.62 5.91
N PHE A 147 -4.86 -1.88 5.51
CA PHE A 147 -6.14 -2.39 5.03
C PHE A 147 -7.00 -2.96 6.17
N GLY A 148 -6.35 -3.48 7.20
CA GLY A 148 -6.99 -4.19 8.30
C GLY A 148 -7.57 -5.54 7.90
N GLU A 149 -8.47 -6.05 8.72
CA GLU A 149 -9.16 -7.30 8.48
C GLU A 149 -10.36 -7.12 7.54
N THR A 150 -10.68 -8.18 6.78
CA THR A 150 -11.93 -8.25 6.03
C THR A 150 -13.02 -8.93 6.85
N ALA A 151 -14.29 -8.71 6.51
CA ALA A 151 -15.42 -9.38 7.18
C ALA A 151 -15.32 -10.92 7.15
N ASN A 152 -14.60 -11.48 6.20
CA ASN A 152 -14.39 -12.92 6.07
C ASN A 152 -13.06 -13.38 6.73
N GLY A 153 -12.17 -12.48 7.14
CA GLY A 153 -10.85 -12.84 7.70
C GLY A 153 -9.84 -13.33 6.64
N ASP A 154 -10.00 -12.95 5.38
CA ASP A 154 -9.19 -13.50 4.28
C ASP A 154 -7.70 -13.15 4.41
N VAL A 155 -7.38 -11.97 4.96
CA VAL A 155 -6.00 -11.54 5.20
C VAL A 155 -5.28 -12.50 6.16
N VAL A 156 -5.90 -12.84 7.30
CA VAL A 156 -5.31 -13.78 8.27
C VAL A 156 -5.18 -15.18 7.69
N ARG A 157 -6.21 -15.66 6.98
CA ARG A 157 -6.14 -16.95 6.29
C ARG A 157 -4.98 -17.00 5.28
N THR A 158 -4.74 -15.91 4.56
CA THR A 158 -3.59 -15.78 3.65
C THR A 158 -2.25 -15.74 4.39
N ILE A 159 -2.14 -15.04 5.53
CA ILE A 159 -0.96 -15.06 6.40
C ILE A 159 -0.64 -16.49 6.84
N ILE A 160 -1.64 -17.21 7.35
CA ILE A 160 -1.50 -18.61 7.79
C ILE A 160 -1.09 -19.52 6.64
N TYR A 161 -1.70 -19.36 5.47
CA TYR A 161 -1.35 -20.13 4.28
C TYR A 161 0.12 -19.96 3.90
N VAL A 162 0.61 -18.71 3.83
CA VAL A 162 2.01 -18.45 3.48
C VAL A 162 2.96 -18.95 4.56
N TYR A 163 2.64 -18.72 5.84
CA TYR A 163 3.43 -19.27 6.95
C TYR A 163 3.59 -20.79 6.83
N ARG A 164 2.48 -21.51 6.62
CA ARG A 164 2.50 -22.98 6.56
C ARG A 164 3.18 -23.50 5.31
N LYS A 165 2.95 -22.87 4.16
CA LYS A 165 3.52 -23.28 2.86
C LYS A 165 5.04 -23.12 2.82
N TYR A 166 5.55 -22.01 3.32
CA TYR A 166 6.98 -21.69 3.20
C TYR A 166 7.80 -22.07 4.45
N GLN A 167 7.14 -22.33 5.59
CA GLN A 167 7.79 -22.55 6.90
C GLN A 167 8.95 -21.56 7.09
N PRO A 168 8.69 -20.24 6.97
CA PRO A 168 9.75 -19.29 6.68
C PRO A 168 10.72 -19.19 7.86
N ARG A 169 11.98 -19.50 7.59
CA ARG A 169 13.08 -19.23 8.53
C ARG A 169 13.61 -17.80 8.42
N TYR A 170 13.02 -17.00 7.53
CA TYR A 170 13.42 -15.63 7.30
C TYR A 170 12.83 -14.71 8.38
N PRO A 171 13.65 -14.16 9.30
CA PRO A 171 13.12 -13.48 10.49
C PRO A 171 12.25 -12.26 10.15
N LYS A 172 12.60 -11.49 9.11
CA LYS A 172 11.81 -10.29 8.78
C LYS A 172 10.39 -10.62 8.34
N LEU A 173 10.19 -11.71 7.60
CA LEU A 173 8.85 -12.14 7.20
C LEU A 173 8.04 -12.62 8.42
N ILE A 174 8.68 -13.34 9.35
CA ILE A 174 8.02 -13.75 10.59
C ILE A 174 7.63 -12.54 11.44
N PHE A 175 8.54 -11.57 11.61
CA PHE A 175 8.23 -10.33 12.32
C PHE A 175 7.10 -9.55 11.64
N ALA A 176 7.07 -9.48 10.31
CA ALA A 176 6.00 -8.84 9.58
C ALA A 176 4.64 -9.52 9.83
N MET A 177 4.61 -10.86 9.82
CA MET A 177 3.39 -11.62 10.16
C MET A 177 2.92 -11.33 11.59
N ILE A 178 3.83 -11.37 12.57
CA ILE A 178 3.51 -11.07 13.98
C ILE A 178 2.99 -9.63 14.11
N ASN A 179 3.69 -8.67 13.51
CA ASN A 179 3.34 -7.26 13.60
C ASN A 179 1.99 -6.97 12.94
N ALA A 180 1.75 -7.50 11.74
CA ALA A 180 0.49 -7.32 11.04
C ALA A 180 -0.68 -7.85 11.89
N LEU A 181 -0.61 -9.09 12.39
CA LEU A 181 -1.66 -9.67 13.23
C LEU A 181 -1.89 -8.84 14.51
N ARG A 182 -0.82 -8.42 15.18
CA ARG A 182 -0.89 -7.57 16.37
C ARG A 182 -1.65 -6.27 16.11
N GLU A 183 -1.36 -5.61 14.98
CA GLU A 183 -1.80 -4.24 14.72
C GLU A 183 -3.23 -4.14 14.20
N PHE A 184 -3.75 -5.11 13.44
CA PHE A 184 -5.11 -5.00 12.90
C PHE A 184 -6.14 -5.97 13.51
N ILE A 185 -5.74 -7.03 14.22
CA ILE A 185 -6.70 -7.94 14.87
C ILE A 185 -7.18 -7.38 16.22
N THR A 186 -8.45 -7.65 16.53
CA THR A 186 -9.17 -7.31 17.76
C THR A 186 -9.90 -8.55 18.29
N PRO A 187 -10.32 -8.59 19.58
CA PRO A 187 -11.09 -9.74 20.11
C PRO A 187 -12.38 -10.05 19.33
N GLU A 188 -12.99 -9.05 18.68
CA GLU A 188 -14.21 -9.18 17.89
C GLU A 188 -13.97 -9.63 16.44
N SER A 189 -12.70 -9.68 16.03
CA SER A 189 -12.28 -10.10 14.70
C SER A 189 -12.75 -11.52 14.38
N PRO A 190 -13.37 -11.78 13.20
CA PRO A 190 -13.81 -13.12 12.82
C PRO A 190 -12.65 -14.13 12.76
N SER A 191 -11.42 -13.67 12.49
CA SER A 191 -10.22 -14.51 12.48
C SER A 191 -9.34 -14.39 13.73
N TYR A 192 -9.90 -13.87 14.84
CA TYR A 192 -9.15 -13.72 16.11
C TYR A 192 -8.50 -15.03 16.56
N TYR A 193 -9.26 -16.12 16.64
CA TYR A 193 -8.75 -17.42 17.10
C TYR A 193 -7.71 -18.02 16.15
N ASP A 194 -7.87 -17.81 14.84
CA ASP A 194 -6.89 -18.24 13.83
C ASP A 194 -5.55 -17.51 14.02
N ALA A 195 -5.60 -16.20 14.30
CA ALA A 195 -4.42 -15.40 14.59
C ALA A 195 -3.73 -15.84 15.90
N ILE A 196 -4.50 -16.08 16.97
CA ILE A 196 -3.97 -16.61 18.24
C ILE A 196 -3.30 -17.97 18.05
N TYR A 197 -3.92 -18.85 17.27
CA TYR A 197 -3.37 -20.17 16.97
C TYR A 197 -2.04 -20.06 16.24
N LEU A 198 -1.95 -19.22 15.19
CA LEU A 198 -0.68 -18.99 14.48
C LEU A 198 0.41 -18.41 15.39
N LEU A 199 0.09 -17.42 16.21
CA LEU A 199 1.05 -16.82 17.14
C LEU A 199 1.51 -17.82 18.20
N THR A 200 0.64 -18.73 18.64
CA THR A 200 1.02 -19.85 19.53
C THR A 200 1.97 -20.82 18.82
N GLU A 201 1.71 -21.18 17.56
CA GLU A 201 2.63 -22.01 16.76
C GLU A 201 4.01 -21.36 16.64
N ILE A 202 4.07 -20.05 16.42
CA ILE A 202 5.34 -19.31 16.35
C ILE A 202 6.02 -19.27 17.73
N GLN A 203 5.28 -18.96 18.80
CA GLN A 203 5.81 -18.86 20.15
C GLN A 203 6.39 -20.19 20.65
N MET A 204 5.72 -21.31 20.37
CA MET A 204 6.16 -22.64 20.80
C MET A 204 7.13 -23.30 19.82
N GLY A 205 7.28 -22.76 18.61
CA GLY A 205 8.09 -23.32 17.55
C GLY A 205 9.59 -23.17 17.76
N SER A 206 10.35 -23.68 16.79
CA SER A 206 11.83 -23.67 16.77
C SER A 206 12.40 -22.33 16.28
N PHE A 207 11.94 -21.21 16.83
CA PHE A 207 12.47 -19.87 16.56
C PHE A 207 13.39 -19.39 17.69
N ASN A 208 14.14 -18.32 17.44
CA ASN A 208 14.93 -17.66 18.49
C ASN A 208 14.02 -17.01 19.55
N ASP A 209 14.58 -16.73 20.73
CA ASP A 209 13.83 -16.18 21.87
C ASP A 209 13.10 -14.89 21.53
N THR A 210 13.74 -14.00 20.76
CA THR A 210 13.14 -12.72 20.36
C THR A 210 11.87 -12.90 19.54
N ILE A 211 11.85 -13.81 18.57
CA ILE A 211 10.65 -14.10 17.76
C ILE A 211 9.55 -14.70 18.65
N ARG A 212 9.91 -15.65 19.51
CA ARG A 212 8.95 -16.32 20.40
C ARG A 212 8.33 -15.35 21.39
N GLU A 213 9.14 -14.50 22.00
CA GLU A 213 8.71 -13.43 22.90
C GLU A 213 7.77 -12.47 22.20
N LYS A 214 8.13 -11.99 20.99
CA LYS A 214 7.30 -11.08 20.21
C LYS A 214 5.95 -11.67 19.82
N ALA A 215 5.89 -12.97 19.53
CA ALA A 215 4.61 -13.64 19.29
C ALA A 215 3.72 -13.67 20.55
N GLY A 216 4.31 -13.92 21.73
CA GLY A 216 3.61 -13.84 23.02
C GLY A 216 3.13 -12.42 23.35
N GLU A 217 3.98 -11.41 23.14
CA GLU A 217 3.61 -10.00 23.29
C GLU A 217 2.46 -9.61 22.37
N ALA A 218 2.47 -10.07 21.11
CA ALA A 218 1.40 -9.81 20.15
C ALA A 218 0.06 -10.39 20.61
N MET A 219 0.04 -11.63 21.10
CA MET A 219 -1.18 -12.24 21.66
C MET A 219 -1.72 -11.45 22.85
N ASN A 220 -0.86 -11.10 23.80
CA ASN A 220 -1.23 -10.30 24.96
C ASN A 220 -1.76 -8.91 24.54
N HIS A 221 -1.15 -8.31 23.53
CA HIS A 221 -1.60 -7.02 22.99
C HIS A 221 -3.00 -7.14 22.38
N MET A 222 -3.25 -8.15 21.53
CA MET A 222 -4.55 -8.39 20.90
C MET A 222 -5.65 -8.65 21.93
N MET A 223 -5.36 -9.43 22.97
CA MET A 223 -6.31 -9.75 24.06
C MET A 223 -6.79 -8.50 24.83
N ASN A 224 -5.91 -7.53 25.00
CA ASN A 224 -6.19 -6.32 25.80
C ASN A 224 -6.61 -5.13 24.93
N LYS A 225 -6.80 -5.34 23.62
CA LYS A 225 -7.14 -4.27 22.69
C LYS A 225 -8.62 -3.95 22.83
N VAL A 226 -8.91 -2.71 23.21
CA VAL A 226 -10.29 -2.21 23.23
C VAL A 226 -10.71 -1.96 21.77
N PRO A 227 -11.88 -2.45 21.33
CA PRO A 227 -12.39 -2.16 19.99
C PRO A 227 -12.46 -0.65 19.75
N LYS A 228 -11.99 -0.20 18.58
CA LYS A 228 -12.16 1.20 18.17
C LYS A 228 -13.62 1.38 17.78
N ASN A 229 -14.38 2.10 18.61
CA ASN A 229 -15.74 2.55 18.30
C ASN A 229 -15.80 3.41 17.04
#